data_AF-A0A9E5ABM9-F1
#
_entry.id   AF-A0A9E5ABM9-F1
#
_cell.length_a   1.000
_cell.length_b   1.000
_cell.length_c   1.000
_cell.angle_alpha   90.00
_cell.angle_beta   90.00
_cell.angle_gamma   90.00
#
_symmetry.space_group_name_H-M   'P 1'
#
loop_
_entity.id
_entity.type
_entity.pdbx_description
1 polymer ?
#
loop_
_entity_poly.entity_id
_entity_poly.type
_entity_poly.pdbx_seq_one_letter_code
_entity_poly.pdbx_strand_id
1 'polypeptide(L)'
;MPPRLSTRHCGGRLPAALRASPPGSRWLFNVLLALLLATGAPRLWADDESPARVLVLTTAITVLERLRAESDVIAANPARLDEIARETVLPHFDFPRMSQRVLGIHWRNATADQRARFLSEFTTLLVRTYAKAIYEYRESAVNVLPARELGPATQRVRTEVSRGGGVRPLQVDYDVYHAENDWKVVDVAISGISLVVSYRAGFNADIGKLGMDGLIAQIAEHNAQKGASG
;
A
#
# COMPACT_ATOMS: atom_id res chain seq x y z
N MET A 1 21.39 -61.57 43.41
CA MET A 1 21.33 -62.89 42.74
C MET A 1 19.87 -63.20 42.45
N PRO A 2 19.47 -63.64 41.25
CA PRO A 2 20.15 -63.65 39.94
C PRO A 2 19.45 -62.68 38.94
N PRO A 3 19.07 -63.06 37.71
CA PRO A 3 19.85 -63.00 36.46
C PRO A 3 19.40 -61.85 35.52
N ARG A 4 20.27 -61.23 34.71
CA ARG A 4 20.83 -61.69 33.41
C ARG A 4 19.81 -62.22 32.39
N LEU A 5 19.73 -61.57 31.23
CA LEU A 5 19.60 -62.22 29.92
C LEU A 5 20.63 -61.65 28.96
N SER A 6 21.09 -62.45 27.99
CA SER A 6 22.21 -62.10 27.10
C SER A 6 22.24 -62.93 25.81
N THR A 7 22.18 -62.24 24.68
CA THR A 7 22.47 -62.72 23.31
C THR A 7 23.10 -61.53 22.55
N ARG A 8 24.24 -61.59 21.81
CA ARG A 8 24.80 -62.57 20.83
C ARG A 8 23.93 -62.68 19.57
N HIS A 9 24.39 -62.50 18.33
CA HIS A 9 25.70 -62.17 17.71
C HIS A 9 25.44 -61.30 16.45
N CYS A 10 26.39 -60.70 15.72
CA CYS A 10 27.87 -60.71 15.75
C CYS A 10 28.37 -59.22 15.70
N GLY A 11 29.42 -58.70 15.04
CA GLY A 11 30.49 -59.20 14.16
C GLY A 11 30.27 -58.95 12.65
N GLY A 12 31.16 -58.28 11.89
CA GLY A 12 32.36 -57.52 12.29
C GLY A 12 33.32 -57.17 11.13
N ARG A 13 34.44 -56.48 11.45
CA ARG A 13 35.60 -56.08 10.60
C ARG A 13 35.32 -55.01 9.52
N LEU A 14 36.28 -54.19 9.07
CA LEU A 14 37.54 -53.64 9.62
C LEU A 14 37.82 -52.30 8.85
N PRO A 15 38.65 -51.36 9.34
CA PRO A 15 38.73 -50.00 8.79
C PRO A 15 39.90 -49.74 7.81
N ALA A 16 39.92 -48.50 7.28
CA ALA A 16 41.09 -47.71 6.89
C ALA A 16 41.83 -47.99 5.55
N ALA A 17 41.28 -47.45 4.46
CA ALA A 17 42.03 -46.79 3.38
C ALA A 17 41.08 -45.79 2.66
N LEU A 18 41.52 -44.69 2.04
CA LEU A 18 42.88 -44.16 1.84
C LEU A 18 43.10 -42.84 2.61
N ARG A 19 44.36 -42.55 2.94
CA ARG A 19 44.85 -41.24 3.39
C ARG A 19 45.53 -40.49 2.24
N ALA A 20 45.74 -39.18 2.45
CA ALA A 20 46.77 -38.33 1.86
C ALA A 20 46.70 -38.02 0.35
N SER A 21 46.39 -36.75 0.05
CA SER A 21 46.89 -36.07 -1.15
C SER A 21 48.36 -35.62 -0.91
N PRO A 22 49.22 -35.61 -1.93
CA PRO A 22 50.66 -35.34 -1.76
C PRO A 22 50.97 -33.83 -1.64
N PRO A 23 52.01 -33.44 -0.89
CA PRO A 23 52.47 -32.06 -0.82
C PRO A 23 53.59 -31.75 -1.83
N GLY A 24 53.47 -30.58 -2.49
CA GLY A 24 54.61 -29.74 -2.85
C GLY A 24 55.33 -30.00 -4.19
N SER A 25 55.25 -29.01 -5.07
CA SER A 25 56.43 -28.53 -5.79
C SER A 25 56.41 -27.01 -5.84
N ARG A 26 57.51 -26.36 -5.42
CA ARG A 26 57.67 -24.90 -5.45
C ARG A 26 58.54 -24.54 -6.64
N TRP A 27 57.92 -24.25 -7.78
CA TRP A 27 58.61 -23.67 -8.93
C TRP A 27 58.11 -22.24 -9.19
N LEU A 28 59.05 -21.31 -9.15
CA LEU A 28 58.82 -19.89 -9.43
C LEU A 28 58.82 -19.69 -10.94
N PHE A 29 57.76 -19.11 -11.49
CA PHE A 29 57.82 -18.45 -12.80
C PHE A 29 57.03 -17.15 -12.76
N ASN A 30 57.76 -16.03 -12.75
CA ASN A 30 57.18 -14.71 -12.94
C ASN A 30 56.93 -14.48 -14.43
N VAL A 31 55.67 -14.38 -14.85
CA VAL A 31 55.28 -13.46 -15.94
C VAL A 31 54.00 -12.75 -15.53
N LEU A 32 54.06 -11.42 -15.60
CA LEU A 32 52.97 -10.51 -15.35
C LEU A 32 51.91 -10.63 -16.48
N LEU A 33 50.67 -11.00 -16.16
CA LEU A 33 49.52 -10.72 -17.03
C LEU A 33 48.35 -10.21 -16.19
N ALA A 34 47.89 -9.01 -16.50
CA ALA A 34 47.05 -8.22 -15.61
C ALA A 34 45.56 -8.54 -15.74
N LEU A 35 44.91 -8.68 -14.58
CA LEU A 35 43.64 -8.02 -14.27
C LEU A 35 42.56 -8.04 -15.37
N LEU A 36 42.15 -9.24 -15.83
CA LEU A 36 40.97 -9.35 -16.70
C LEU A 36 39.68 -9.16 -15.89
N LEU A 37 39.41 -7.91 -15.56
CA LEU A 37 38.14 -7.29 -15.19
C LEU A 37 36.98 -8.26 -14.91
N ALA A 38 36.99 -8.83 -13.70
CA ALA A 38 35.75 -9.29 -13.08
C ALA A 38 34.92 -8.05 -12.68
N THR A 39 34.34 -7.37 -13.66
CA THR A 39 33.33 -6.33 -13.47
C THR A 39 32.00 -6.95 -13.04
N GLY A 40 32.04 -7.60 -11.87
CA GLY A 40 30.94 -7.47 -10.94
C GLY A 40 30.80 -6.00 -10.63
N ALA A 41 30.05 -5.29 -11.48
CA ALA A 41 29.56 -3.96 -11.15
C ALA A 41 28.94 -4.06 -9.76
N PRO A 42 29.11 -3.04 -8.89
CA PRO A 42 28.27 -2.98 -7.72
C PRO A 42 26.84 -3.10 -8.23
N ARG A 43 26.11 -4.11 -7.76
CA ARG A 43 24.66 -3.97 -7.69
C ARG A 43 24.49 -2.80 -6.75
N LEU A 44 24.34 -1.60 -7.30
CA LEU A 44 23.64 -0.55 -6.61
C LEU A 44 22.38 -1.23 -6.10
N TRP A 45 22.25 -1.28 -4.78
CA TRP A 45 20.95 -1.46 -4.17
C TRP A 45 20.08 -0.40 -4.84
N ALA A 46 19.18 -0.83 -5.71
CA ALA A 46 18.32 0.09 -6.42
C ALA A 46 17.51 0.78 -5.33
N ASP A 47 17.82 2.06 -5.09
CA ASP A 47 17.11 2.81 -4.07
C ASP A 47 15.62 2.72 -4.36
N ASP A 48 14.89 2.37 -3.32
CA ASP A 48 13.58 1.70 -3.38
C ASP A 48 12.45 2.71 -3.68
N GLU A 49 12.72 3.64 -4.58
CA GLU A 49 11.84 4.68 -5.10
C GLU A 49 11.13 4.19 -6.36
N SER A 50 10.23 3.22 -6.19
CA SER A 50 9.22 2.98 -7.20
C SER A 50 8.37 4.26 -7.38
N PRO A 51 7.91 4.60 -8.60
CA PRO A 51 7.09 5.80 -8.79
C PRO A 51 5.82 5.83 -7.94
N ALA A 52 5.22 4.67 -7.66
CA ALA A 52 4.10 4.56 -6.73
C ALA A 52 4.48 4.98 -5.30
N ARG A 53 5.66 4.57 -4.80
CA ARG A 53 6.15 4.97 -3.49
C ARG A 53 6.47 6.46 -3.44
N VAL A 54 7.11 7.00 -4.48
CA VAL A 54 7.41 8.44 -4.60
C VAL A 54 6.11 9.25 -4.59
N LEU A 55 5.10 8.85 -5.35
CA LEU A 55 3.76 9.47 -5.35
C LEU A 55 3.18 9.51 -3.93
N VAL A 56 3.10 8.36 -3.25
CA VAL A 56 2.49 8.27 -1.90
C VAL A 56 3.29 9.07 -0.87
N LEU A 57 4.63 9.02 -0.91
CA LEU A 57 5.51 9.75 0.00
C LEU A 57 5.40 11.27 -0.18
N THR A 58 5.56 11.76 -1.41
CA THR A 58 5.50 13.21 -1.70
C THR A 58 4.12 13.79 -1.45
N THR A 59 3.05 13.07 -1.80
CA THR A 59 1.66 13.45 -1.49
C THR A 59 1.46 13.51 0.03
N ALA A 60 1.87 12.48 0.79
CA ALA A 60 1.72 12.45 2.24
C ALA A 60 2.47 13.61 2.92
N ILE A 61 3.72 13.88 2.53
CA ILE A 61 4.49 15.02 3.07
C ILE A 61 3.75 16.34 2.79
N THR A 62 3.41 16.60 1.52
CA THR A 62 2.74 17.84 1.09
C THR A 62 1.43 18.08 1.83
N VAL A 63 0.59 17.04 1.97
CA VAL A 63 -0.68 17.11 2.70
C VAL A 63 -0.44 17.42 4.18
N LEU A 64 0.46 16.69 4.85
CA LEU A 64 0.69 16.83 6.29
C LEU A 64 1.32 18.19 6.63
N GLU A 65 2.29 18.66 5.84
CA GLU A 65 2.91 19.98 6.03
C GLU A 65 1.88 21.11 5.86
N ARG A 66 1.04 21.03 4.82
CA ARG A 66 -0.01 22.02 4.58
C ARG A 66 -1.08 22.04 5.69
N LEU A 67 -1.48 20.86 6.19
CA LEU A 67 -2.43 20.76 7.30
C LEU A 67 -1.88 21.25 8.65
N ARG A 68 -0.55 21.26 8.84
CA ARG A 68 0.10 21.95 9.97
C ARG A 68 0.14 23.46 9.76
N ALA A 69 0.60 23.90 8.58
CA ALA A 69 0.78 25.31 8.25
C ALA A 69 -0.54 26.10 8.22
N GLU A 70 -1.63 25.50 7.75
CA GLU A 70 -2.97 26.12 7.73
C GLU A 70 -3.83 25.74 8.95
N SER A 71 -3.26 25.18 10.02
CA SER A 71 -4.03 24.63 11.16
C SER A 71 -4.92 25.67 11.88
N ASP A 72 -4.43 26.89 12.11
CA ASP A 72 -5.23 27.99 12.66
C ASP A 72 -6.37 28.43 11.71
N VAL A 73 -6.12 28.37 10.39
CA VAL A 73 -7.12 28.69 9.35
C VAL A 73 -8.21 27.63 9.30
N ILE A 74 -7.85 26.35 9.44
CA ILE A 74 -8.79 25.22 9.55
C ILE A 74 -9.60 25.31 10.84
N ALA A 75 -9.00 25.75 11.95
CA ALA A 75 -9.71 25.97 13.21
C ALA A 75 -10.71 27.14 13.16
N ALA A 76 -10.41 28.19 12.39
CA ALA A 76 -11.31 29.33 12.16
C ALA A 76 -12.37 29.06 11.07
N ASN A 77 -12.08 28.17 10.11
CA ASN A 77 -12.97 27.79 9.01
C ASN A 77 -12.84 26.28 8.69
N PRO A 78 -13.70 25.42 9.27
CA PRO A 78 -13.66 23.97 9.02
C PRO A 78 -13.78 23.57 7.54
N ALA A 79 -14.44 24.37 6.70
CA ALA A 79 -14.55 24.09 5.26
C ALA A 79 -13.19 24.11 4.55
N ARG A 80 -12.18 24.82 5.10
CA ARG A 80 -10.82 24.86 4.54
C ARG A 80 -10.15 23.48 4.51
N LEU A 81 -10.55 22.56 5.39
CA LEU A 81 -10.07 21.18 5.37
C LEU A 81 -10.59 20.39 4.15
N ASP A 82 -11.85 20.61 3.77
CA ASP A 82 -12.45 20.03 2.57
C ASP A 82 -11.76 20.59 1.30
N GLU A 83 -11.39 21.87 1.30
CA GLU A 83 -10.63 22.52 0.22
C GLU A 83 -9.20 21.96 0.09
N ILE A 84 -8.42 21.92 1.18
CA ILE A 84 -7.05 21.38 1.16
C ILE A 84 -7.04 19.93 0.65
N ALA A 85 -7.97 19.09 1.12
CA ALA A 85 -8.11 17.73 0.62
C ALA A 85 -8.48 17.67 -0.88
N ARG A 86 -9.32 18.60 -1.36
CA ARG A 86 -9.64 18.72 -2.80
C ARG A 86 -8.44 19.15 -3.64
N GLU A 87 -7.63 20.07 -3.13
CA GLU A 87 -6.43 20.58 -3.82
C GLU A 87 -5.26 19.58 -3.81
N THR A 88 -4.98 18.90 -2.69
CA THR A 88 -3.75 18.10 -2.52
C THR A 88 -3.93 16.59 -2.46
N VAL A 89 -5.16 16.07 -2.44
CA VAL A 89 -5.41 14.60 -2.45
C VAL A 89 -6.07 14.15 -3.74
N LEU A 90 -7.13 14.84 -4.21
CA LEU A 90 -7.86 14.45 -5.42
C LEU A 90 -6.97 14.24 -6.67
N PRO A 91 -5.95 15.08 -6.97
CA PRO A 91 -5.15 14.91 -8.19
C PRO A 91 -4.40 13.57 -8.28
N HIS A 92 -4.20 12.87 -7.15
CA HIS A 92 -3.41 11.65 -7.07
C HIS A 92 -4.26 10.36 -7.10
N PHE A 93 -5.58 10.46 -7.28
CA PHE A 93 -6.54 9.36 -7.20
C PHE A 93 -7.37 9.22 -8.49
N ASP A 94 -7.57 7.98 -8.96
CA ASP A 94 -8.44 7.66 -10.10
C ASP A 94 -9.85 7.31 -9.59
N PHE A 95 -10.58 8.34 -9.14
CA PHE A 95 -11.97 8.22 -8.71
C PHE A 95 -12.92 7.62 -9.78
N PRO A 96 -12.76 7.87 -11.09
CA PRO A 96 -13.50 7.16 -12.12
C PRO A 96 -13.32 5.64 -12.05
N ARG A 97 -12.08 5.14 -11.92
CA ARG A 97 -11.81 3.69 -11.78
C ARG A 97 -12.22 3.14 -10.43
N MET A 98 -12.07 3.90 -9.33
CA MET A 98 -12.62 3.50 -8.03
C MET A 98 -14.14 3.33 -8.11
N SER A 99 -14.85 4.28 -8.71
CA SER A 99 -16.30 4.23 -8.91
C SER A 99 -16.74 3.03 -9.76
N GLN A 100 -16.01 2.74 -10.84
CA GLN A 100 -16.21 1.53 -11.66
C GLN A 100 -15.99 0.23 -10.86
N ARG A 101 -14.94 0.17 -10.04
CA ARG A 101 -14.63 -1.01 -9.21
C ARG A 101 -15.67 -1.23 -8.12
N VAL A 102 -16.16 -0.15 -7.51
CA VAL A 102 -17.20 -0.16 -6.46
C VAL A 102 -18.54 -0.60 -7.03
N LEU A 103 -19.03 0.03 -8.10
CA LEU A 103 -20.35 -0.29 -8.68
C LEU A 103 -20.35 -1.56 -9.55
N GLY A 104 -19.19 -2.02 -10.03
CA GLY A 104 -19.03 -3.30 -10.72
C GLY A 104 -19.99 -3.49 -11.90
N ILE A 105 -20.94 -4.42 -11.78
CA ILE A 105 -21.94 -4.67 -12.83
C ILE A 105 -22.95 -3.52 -12.96
N HIS A 106 -23.29 -2.86 -11.85
CA HIS A 106 -24.23 -1.74 -11.85
C HIS A 106 -23.67 -0.53 -12.61
N TRP A 107 -22.35 -0.33 -12.65
CA TRP A 107 -21.72 0.69 -13.51
C TRP A 107 -22.08 0.49 -14.99
N ARG A 108 -22.03 -0.76 -15.48
CA ARG A 108 -22.30 -1.09 -16.89
C ARG A 108 -23.74 -0.77 -17.28
N ASN A 109 -24.68 -1.01 -16.37
CA ASN A 109 -26.10 -0.79 -16.59
C ASN A 109 -26.54 0.67 -16.33
N ALA A 110 -25.76 1.45 -15.58
CA ALA A 110 -26.05 2.85 -15.28
C ALA A 110 -25.92 3.77 -16.50
N THR A 111 -26.77 4.80 -16.56
CA THR A 111 -26.72 5.86 -17.57
C THR A 111 -25.49 6.76 -17.39
N ALA A 112 -25.17 7.58 -18.40
CA ALA A 112 -24.08 8.56 -18.30
C ALA A 112 -24.31 9.56 -17.15
N ASP A 113 -25.56 10.02 -16.96
CA ASP A 113 -25.96 10.89 -15.85
C ASP A 113 -25.78 10.22 -14.49
N GLN A 114 -26.31 9.01 -14.29
CA GLN A 114 -26.15 8.25 -13.05
C GLN A 114 -24.67 8.02 -12.72
N ARG A 115 -23.83 7.70 -13.71
CA ARG A 115 -22.37 7.56 -13.53
C ARG A 115 -21.71 8.86 -13.10
N ALA A 116 -22.06 9.99 -13.70
CA ALA A 116 -21.51 11.30 -13.37
C ALA A 116 -21.92 11.77 -11.96
N ARG A 117 -23.22 11.66 -11.63
CA ARG A 117 -23.76 11.97 -10.30
C ARG A 117 -23.15 11.08 -9.23
N PHE A 118 -23.12 9.76 -9.44
CA PHE A 118 -22.46 8.84 -8.50
C PHE A 118 -20.98 9.18 -8.30
N LEU A 119 -20.22 9.44 -9.38
CA LEU A 119 -18.81 9.81 -9.29
C LEU A 119 -18.62 11.08 -8.43
N SER A 120 -19.42 12.13 -8.65
CA SER A 120 -19.38 13.37 -7.86
C SER A 120 -19.66 13.12 -6.37
N GLU A 121 -20.76 12.43 -6.07
CA GLU A 121 -21.19 12.18 -4.69
C GLU A 121 -20.28 11.20 -3.94
N PHE A 122 -19.79 10.15 -4.62
CA PHE A 122 -18.84 9.21 -4.03
C PHE A 122 -17.46 9.85 -3.78
N THR A 123 -17.02 10.75 -4.65
CA THR A 123 -15.78 11.53 -4.46
C THR A 123 -15.91 12.45 -3.24
N THR A 124 -17.02 13.19 -3.13
CA THR A 124 -17.31 14.05 -1.97
C THR A 124 -17.47 13.25 -0.67
N LEU A 125 -18.09 12.07 -0.72
CA LEU A 125 -18.22 11.14 0.41
C LEU A 125 -16.86 10.71 0.95
N LEU A 126 -15.96 10.29 0.07
CA LEU A 126 -14.61 9.86 0.45
C LEU A 126 -13.79 11.01 1.03
N VAL A 127 -13.77 12.19 0.38
CA VAL A 127 -13.08 13.38 0.91
C VAL A 127 -13.56 13.71 2.32
N ARG A 128 -14.87 13.90 2.52
CA ARG A 128 -15.45 14.27 3.83
C ARG A 128 -15.28 13.22 4.91
N THR A 129 -15.22 11.94 4.53
CA THR A 129 -15.07 10.85 5.49
C THR A 129 -13.64 10.71 6.02
N TYR A 130 -12.62 11.04 5.22
CA TYR A 130 -11.22 10.82 5.59
C TYR A 130 -10.40 12.10 5.83
N ALA A 131 -10.78 13.27 5.31
CA ALA A 131 -10.04 14.52 5.53
C ALA A 131 -9.89 14.87 7.02
N LYS A 132 -10.96 14.70 7.83
CA LYS A 132 -10.90 14.87 9.29
C LYS A 132 -9.90 13.94 9.96
N ALA A 133 -9.87 12.66 9.58
CA ALA A 133 -8.90 11.71 10.13
C ALA A 133 -7.46 12.08 9.75
N ILE A 134 -7.21 12.55 8.52
CA ILE A 134 -5.88 13.01 8.10
C ILE A 134 -5.45 14.24 8.93
N TYR A 135 -6.36 15.17 9.22
CA TYR A 135 -6.10 16.34 10.08
C TYR A 135 -5.86 15.98 11.55
N GLU A 136 -6.60 15.01 12.11
CA GLU A 136 -6.39 14.49 13.46
C GLU A 136 -5.01 13.82 13.61
N TYR A 137 -4.54 13.13 12.56
CA TYR A 137 -3.25 12.45 12.51
C TYR A 137 -2.11 13.31 11.93
N ARG A 138 -2.30 14.62 11.71
CA ARG A 138 -1.30 15.47 11.01
C ARG A 138 0.07 15.54 11.71
N GLU A 139 0.11 15.41 13.03
CA GLU A 139 1.36 15.44 13.82
C GLU A 139 2.02 14.05 13.95
N SER A 140 1.39 12.99 13.42
CA SER A 140 1.95 11.65 13.46
C SER A 140 3.10 11.49 12.47
N ALA A 141 4.19 10.87 12.92
CA ALA A 141 5.21 10.33 12.02
C ALA A 141 4.58 9.27 11.09
N VAL A 142 4.87 9.36 9.80
CA VAL A 142 4.43 8.40 8.77
C VAL A 142 5.65 7.72 8.16
N ASN A 143 5.70 6.40 8.26
CA ASN A 143 6.71 5.57 7.62
C ASN A 143 6.15 5.05 6.27
N VAL A 144 6.83 5.31 5.15
CA VAL A 144 6.43 4.84 3.81
C VAL A 144 7.37 3.74 3.34
N LEU A 145 6.89 2.50 3.38
CA LEU A 145 7.66 1.29 3.11
C LEU A 145 7.84 1.02 1.61
N PRO A 146 8.79 0.13 1.25
CA PRO A 146 8.91 -0.48 -0.07
C PRO A 146 7.58 -0.83 -0.74
N ALA A 147 7.46 -0.46 -2.00
CA ALA A 147 6.34 -0.88 -2.83
C ALA A 147 6.44 -2.37 -3.18
N ARG A 148 5.31 -2.99 -3.50
CA ARG A 148 5.23 -4.41 -3.87
C ARG A 148 4.31 -4.59 -5.06
N GLU A 149 4.75 -5.34 -6.07
CA GLU A 149 3.90 -5.67 -7.21
C GLU A 149 2.65 -6.46 -6.78
N LEU A 150 1.48 -6.03 -7.27
CA LEU A 150 0.23 -6.77 -7.24
C LEU A 150 -0.17 -7.30 -8.63
N GLY A 151 0.38 -6.72 -9.69
CA GLY A 151 0.12 -7.11 -11.08
C GLY A 151 0.82 -6.16 -12.06
N PRO A 152 0.76 -6.43 -13.39
CA PRO A 152 1.65 -5.81 -14.40
C PRO A 152 1.64 -4.28 -14.52
N ALA A 153 0.69 -3.60 -13.89
CA ALA A 153 0.59 -2.14 -13.83
C ALA A 153 0.00 -1.70 -12.47
N THR A 154 0.26 -2.42 -11.38
CA THR A 154 -0.30 -2.11 -10.05
C THR A 154 0.66 -2.50 -8.92
N GLN A 155 1.03 -1.50 -8.12
CA GLN A 155 1.89 -1.65 -6.95
C GLN A 155 1.12 -1.31 -5.68
N ARG A 156 1.40 -2.01 -4.58
CA ARG A 156 0.95 -1.68 -3.23
C ARG A 156 2.07 -0.98 -2.47
N VAL A 157 1.81 0.24 -2.02
CA VAL A 157 2.67 0.98 -1.10
C VAL A 157 2.09 0.86 0.31
N ARG A 158 2.87 0.33 1.26
CA ARG A 158 2.43 0.30 2.66
C ARG A 158 2.89 1.55 3.39
N THR A 159 2.02 2.14 4.18
CA THR A 159 2.37 3.17 5.15
C THR A 159 1.99 2.76 6.56
N GLU A 160 2.75 3.26 7.53
CA GLU A 160 2.52 3.05 8.96
C GLU A 160 2.49 4.42 9.65
N VAL A 161 1.32 4.81 10.13
CA VAL A 161 1.08 6.09 10.80
C VAL A 161 1.16 5.90 12.31
N SER A 162 2.07 6.63 12.97
CA SER A 162 2.26 6.56 14.41
C SER A 162 1.00 6.96 15.18
N ARG A 163 0.76 6.30 16.32
CA ARG A 163 -0.38 6.58 17.23
C ARG A 163 0.05 7.18 18.58
N GLY A 164 1.35 7.40 18.78
CA GLY A 164 1.91 7.74 20.09
C GLY A 164 1.77 6.60 21.11
N GLY A 165 2.17 6.86 22.36
CA GLY A 165 1.90 6.00 23.52
C GLY A 165 2.38 4.55 23.46
N GLY A 166 3.29 4.19 22.55
CA GLY A 166 3.68 2.79 22.30
C GLY A 166 2.60 1.94 21.60
N VAL A 167 1.49 2.55 21.15
CA VAL A 167 0.41 1.86 20.45
C VAL A 167 0.87 1.45 19.05
N ARG A 168 0.49 0.24 18.61
CA ARG A 168 0.81 -0.25 17.26
C ARG A 168 0.36 0.77 16.19
N PRO A 169 1.24 1.16 15.24
CA PRO A 169 0.90 2.08 14.16
C PRO A 169 -0.36 1.68 13.39
N LEU A 170 -1.08 2.67 12.88
CA LEU A 170 -2.15 2.46 11.91
C LEU A 170 -1.51 2.10 10.56
N GLN A 171 -1.80 0.91 10.07
CA GLN A 171 -1.41 0.51 8.73
C GLN A 171 -2.40 1.08 7.70
N VAL A 172 -1.91 1.79 6.70
CA VAL A 172 -2.67 2.21 5.52
C VAL A 172 -1.90 1.78 4.27
N ASP A 173 -2.43 0.80 3.55
CA ASP A 173 -1.88 0.33 2.28
C ASP A 173 -2.58 1.08 1.13
N TYR A 174 -1.84 1.56 0.14
CA TYR A 174 -2.35 2.22 -1.07
C TYR A 174 -2.10 1.31 -2.27
N ASP A 175 -3.15 0.99 -3.03
CA ASP A 175 -3.00 0.34 -4.34
C ASP A 175 -2.92 1.42 -5.41
N VAL A 176 -1.77 1.49 -6.09
CA VAL A 176 -1.44 2.51 -7.08
C VAL A 176 -1.34 1.84 -8.45
N TYR A 177 -2.05 2.38 -9.44
CA TYR A 177 -2.09 1.89 -10.81
C TYR A 177 -1.37 2.85 -11.76
N HIS A 178 -0.65 2.32 -12.75
CA HIS A 178 -0.06 3.12 -13.81
C HIS A 178 -1.09 3.44 -14.91
N ALA A 179 -1.76 4.59 -14.76
CA ALA A 179 -2.79 5.11 -15.67
C ALA A 179 -2.15 5.88 -16.83
N GLU A 180 -1.93 5.17 -17.95
CA GLU A 180 -1.37 5.68 -19.21
C GLU A 180 0.06 6.23 -19.06
N ASN A 181 0.19 7.45 -18.53
CA ASN A 181 1.46 8.16 -18.34
C ASN A 181 1.72 8.58 -16.87
N ASP A 182 0.81 8.28 -15.93
CA ASP A 182 0.91 8.73 -14.54
C ASP A 182 0.45 7.66 -13.54
N TRP A 183 0.94 7.72 -12.31
CA TRP A 183 0.55 6.81 -11.23
C TRP A 183 -0.60 7.41 -10.41
N LYS A 184 -1.70 6.66 -10.27
CA LYS A 184 -2.87 7.08 -9.48
C LYS A 184 -3.26 6.03 -8.45
N VAL A 185 -3.66 6.46 -7.26
CA VAL A 185 -4.28 5.60 -6.25
C VAL A 185 -5.64 5.11 -6.76
N VAL A 186 -5.89 3.81 -6.66
CA VAL A 186 -7.08 3.11 -7.17
C VAL A 186 -7.78 2.23 -6.12
N ASP A 187 -7.20 2.11 -4.94
CA ASP A 187 -7.82 1.66 -3.70
C ASP A 187 -6.96 2.07 -2.50
N VAL A 188 -7.55 2.11 -1.31
CA VAL A 188 -6.86 2.29 -0.03
C VAL A 188 -7.37 1.23 0.93
N ALA A 189 -6.46 0.59 1.69
CA ALA A 189 -6.81 -0.43 2.67
C ALA A 189 -6.33 -0.05 4.07
N ILE A 190 -7.28 0.31 4.94
CA ILE A 190 -7.02 0.75 6.32
C ILE A 190 -7.07 -0.48 7.24
N SER A 191 -6.00 -0.75 7.98
CA SER A 191 -5.82 -2.00 8.75
C SER A 191 -6.03 -3.28 7.90
N GLY A 192 -5.76 -3.21 6.59
CA GLY A 192 -5.99 -4.30 5.63
C GLY A 192 -7.41 -4.39 5.05
N ILE A 193 -8.34 -3.53 5.45
CA ILE A 193 -9.72 -3.48 4.92
C ILE A 193 -9.78 -2.46 3.78
N SER A 194 -9.95 -2.96 2.55
CA SER A 194 -10.12 -2.16 1.33
C SER A 194 -11.38 -1.28 1.38
N LEU A 195 -11.24 0.00 1.03
CA LEU A 195 -12.36 0.92 0.90
C LEU A 195 -13.25 0.54 -0.29
N VAL A 196 -12.65 0.24 -1.45
CA VAL A 196 -13.40 -0.17 -2.65
C VAL A 196 -14.24 -1.43 -2.41
N VAL A 197 -13.71 -2.43 -1.70
CA VAL A 197 -14.44 -3.65 -1.34
C VAL A 197 -15.54 -3.36 -0.32
N SER A 198 -15.26 -2.52 0.69
CA SER A 198 -16.24 -2.16 1.74
C SER A 198 -17.44 -1.41 1.17
N TYR A 199 -17.22 -0.35 0.39
CA TYR A 199 -18.31 0.40 -0.24
C TYR A 199 -19.08 -0.44 -1.26
N ARG A 200 -18.39 -1.32 -2.03
CA ARG A 200 -19.06 -2.25 -2.95
C ARG A 200 -20.04 -3.18 -2.25
N ALA A 201 -19.70 -3.69 -1.07
CA ALA A 201 -20.58 -4.60 -0.33
C ALA A 201 -21.90 -3.91 0.07
N GLY A 202 -21.82 -2.68 0.61
CA GLY A 202 -23.00 -1.87 0.94
C GLY A 202 -23.79 -1.46 -0.31
N PHE A 203 -23.13 -0.79 -1.26
CA PHE A 203 -23.80 -0.19 -2.42
C PHE A 203 -24.51 -1.22 -3.31
N ASN A 204 -24.01 -2.45 -3.44
CA ASN A 204 -24.75 -3.52 -4.13
C ASN A 204 -26.07 -3.88 -3.40
N ALA A 205 -26.05 -3.92 -2.06
CA ALA A 205 -27.24 -4.21 -1.25
C ALA A 205 -28.24 -3.04 -1.26
N ASP A 206 -27.76 -1.80 -1.37
CA ASP A 206 -28.61 -0.61 -1.41
C ASP A 206 -29.20 -0.38 -2.80
N ILE A 207 -28.44 -0.57 -3.88
CA ILE A 207 -28.98 -0.61 -5.26
C ILE A 207 -30.02 -1.73 -5.41
N GLY A 208 -29.82 -2.87 -4.76
CA GLY A 208 -30.79 -3.98 -4.74
C GLY A 208 -32.13 -3.66 -4.06
N LYS A 209 -32.21 -2.59 -3.26
CA LYS A 209 -33.43 -2.12 -2.56
C LYS A 209 -34.00 -0.83 -3.13
N LEU A 210 -33.13 0.12 -3.50
CA LEU A 210 -33.44 1.52 -3.79
C LEU A 210 -33.17 1.90 -5.26
N GLY A 211 -32.55 1.02 -6.05
CA GLY A 211 -32.03 1.34 -7.38
C GLY A 211 -30.81 2.26 -7.34
N MET A 212 -30.29 2.60 -8.53
CA MET A 212 -29.10 3.45 -8.67
C MET A 212 -29.37 4.88 -8.17
N ASP A 213 -30.49 5.49 -8.56
CA ASP A 213 -30.85 6.84 -8.14
C ASP A 213 -31.12 6.95 -6.64
N GLY A 214 -31.69 5.91 -6.01
CA GLY A 214 -31.88 5.86 -4.57
C GLY A 214 -30.57 5.81 -3.79
N LEU A 215 -29.58 5.04 -4.26
CA LEU A 215 -28.23 5.09 -3.70
C LEU A 215 -27.60 6.48 -3.86
N ILE A 216 -27.68 7.08 -5.06
CA ILE A 216 -27.12 8.41 -5.32
C ILE A 216 -27.75 9.45 -4.38
N ALA A 217 -29.07 9.42 -4.20
CA ALA A 217 -29.78 10.31 -3.28
C ALA A 217 -29.35 10.11 -1.82
N GLN A 218 -29.18 8.86 -1.38
CA GLN A 218 -28.72 8.53 -0.02
C GLN A 218 -27.29 9.03 0.25
N ILE A 219 -26.37 8.93 -0.73
CA ILE A 219 -25.01 9.49 -0.60
C ILE A 219 -25.07 11.02 -0.54
N ALA A 220 -25.86 11.66 -1.42
CA ALA A 220 -26.02 13.12 -1.45
C ALA A 220 -26.61 13.66 -0.14
N GLU A 221 -27.60 12.98 0.44
CA GLU A 221 -28.17 13.33 1.74
C GLU A 221 -27.13 13.24 2.85
N HIS A 222 -26.39 12.12 2.96
CA HIS A 222 -25.31 11.99 3.95
C HIS A 222 -24.22 13.07 3.76
N ASN A 223 -23.87 13.39 2.51
CA ASN A 223 -22.91 14.44 2.18
C ASN A 223 -23.39 15.83 2.62
N ALA A 224 -24.69 16.11 2.49
CA ALA A 224 -25.31 17.36 2.97
C ALA A 224 -25.37 17.41 4.51
N GLN A 225 -25.82 16.34 5.17
CA GLN A 225 -25.89 16.25 6.64
C GLN A 225 -24.53 16.47 7.30
N LYS A 226 -23.46 15.85 6.79
CA LYS A 226 -22.09 16.09 7.29
C LYS A 226 -21.57 17.49 6.99
N GLY A 227 -21.97 18.09 5.85
CA GLY A 227 -21.63 19.48 5.53
C GLY A 227 -22.28 20.52 6.46
N ALA A 228 -23.37 20.16 7.15
CA ALA A 228 -24.06 21.00 8.14
C ALA A 228 -23.64 20.71 9.60
N SER A 229 -22.68 19.81 9.82
CA SER A 229 -22.29 19.30 11.13
C SER A 229 -20.77 19.41 11.40
N GLY A 230 -20.08 20.29 10.67
CA GLY A 230 -18.61 20.47 10.70
C GLY A 230 -18.20 21.84 11.18
#